data_AF-A0A355V329-F1
#
_entry.id   AF-A0A355V329-F1
#
_cell.length_a   1.000
_cell.length_b   1.000
_cell.length_c   1.000
_cell.angle_alpha   90.00
_cell.angle_beta   90.00
_cell.angle_gamma   90.00
#
_symmetry.space_group_name_H-M   'P 1'
#
loop_
_entity.id
_entity.type
_entity.pdbx_description
1 polymer ?
#
loop_
_entity_poly.entity_id
_entity_poly.type
_entity_poly.pdbx_seq_one_letter_code
_entity_poly.pdbx_strand_id
1 'polypeptide(L)' 'MCDTDRKFNNGVCGVGGLKIAKYYLHPFEEPPISFKNGSGCIFFCGCSLKCVFCQNYELSRNARGKEISVKRLADIFK' A
#
# COMPACT_ATOMS: atom_id res chain seq x y z
N MET A 1 2.73 7.08 -15.71
CA MET A 1 3.72 7.88 -14.95
C MET A 1 4.37 7.03 -13.86
N CYS A 2 5.45 6.35 -14.21
CA CYS A 2 6.34 5.62 -13.29
C CYS A 2 7.80 5.66 -13.79
N ASP A 3 8.06 6.43 -14.84
CA ASP A 3 9.28 6.47 -15.65
C ASP A 3 10.41 7.22 -14.93
N THR A 4 10.80 6.71 -13.76
CA THR A 4 11.87 7.25 -12.94
C THR A 4 12.72 6.10 -12.42
N ASP A 5 14.03 6.32 -12.34
CA ASP A 5 14.89 5.44 -11.56
C ASP A 5 14.61 5.67 -10.07
N ARG A 6 13.95 4.68 -9.47
CA ARG A 6 13.54 4.67 -8.08
C ARG A 6 14.67 4.53 -7.07
N LYS A 7 15.89 4.23 -7.52
CA LYS A 7 17.10 4.26 -6.69
C LYS A 7 17.50 5.69 -6.31
N PHE A 8 17.17 6.66 -7.17
CA PHE A 8 17.61 8.05 -7.00
C PHE A 8 16.45 9.02 -6.76
N ASN A 9 15.27 8.75 -7.33
CA ASN A 9 14.12 9.66 -7.27
C ASN A 9 12.81 8.93 -6.96
N ASN A 10 11.91 9.61 -6.26
CA ASN A 10 10.55 9.10 -6.05
C ASN A 10 9.73 9.20 -7.33
N GLY A 11 8.82 8.24 -7.54
CA GLY A 11 7.82 8.35 -8.60
C GLY A 11 6.82 9.48 -8.34
N VAL A 12 5.98 9.79 -9.34
CA VAL A 12 4.88 10.77 -9.21
C VAL A 12 3.93 10.44 -8.04
N CYS A 13 3.84 9.16 -7.68
CA CYS A 13 3.11 8.67 -6.50
C CYS A 13 3.73 9.05 -5.15
N GLY A 14 4.95 9.59 -5.11
CA GLY A 14 5.63 10.06 -3.90
C GLY A 14 6.41 8.99 -3.14
N VAL A 15 6.67 7.83 -3.76
CA VAL A 15 7.46 6.73 -3.17
C VAL A 15 8.55 6.24 -4.12
N GLY A 16 9.72 5.94 -3.55
CA GLY A 16 10.86 5.32 -4.24
C GLY A 16 10.96 3.81 -3.98
N GLY A 17 10.58 3.35 -2.79
CA GLY A 17 10.71 1.95 -2.39
C GLY A 17 9.42 1.29 -1.91
N LEU A 18 9.57 0.06 -1.42
CA LEU A 18 8.49 -0.71 -0.80
C LEU A 18 8.20 -0.16 0.60
N LYS A 19 7.03 0.46 0.76
CA LYS A 19 6.60 1.06 2.02
C LYS A 19 5.15 0.70 2.30
N ILE A 20 4.89 0.22 3.51
CA ILE A 20 3.54 -0.20 3.94
C ILE A 20 3.07 0.73 5.04
N ALA A 21 1.86 1.26 4.88
CA ALA A 21 1.20 2.11 5.85
C ALA A 21 0.41 1.29 6.88
N LYS A 22 -0.27 0.22 6.43
CA LYS A 22 -1.10 -0.64 7.27
C LYS A 22 -1.29 -2.00 6.60
N TYR A 23 -1.43 -3.06 7.39
CA TYR A 23 -1.91 -4.36 6.93
C TYR A 23 -2.75 -5.01 8.03
N TYR A 24 -3.79 -5.75 7.65
CA TYR A 24 -4.71 -6.41 8.59
C TYR A 24 -5.63 -7.40 7.85
N LEU A 25 -6.32 -8.24 8.62
CA LEU A 25 -7.41 -9.07 8.10
C LEU A 25 -8.66 -8.21 7.88
N HIS A 26 -9.16 -8.19 6.65
CA HIS A 26 -10.33 -7.46 6.20
C HIS A 26 -11.54 -8.42 6.09
N PRO A 27 -12.39 -8.50 7.13
CA PRO A 27 -13.48 -9.48 7.16
C PRO A 27 -14.68 -9.10 6.30
N PHE A 28 -14.80 -7.84 5.88
CA PHE A 28 -16.00 -7.29 5.25
C PHE A 28 -15.81 -6.98 3.75
N GLU A 29 -14.90 -7.70 3.10
CA GLU A 29 -14.81 -7.67 1.64
C GLU A 29 -15.97 -8.47 1.02
N GLU A 30 -16.26 -8.25 -0.26
CA GLU A 30 -17.33 -8.97 -0.97
C GLU A 30 -17.20 -10.51 -0.80
N PRO A 31 -18.33 -11.26 -0.69
CA PRO A 31 -18.31 -12.69 -0.41
C PRO A 31 -17.40 -13.54 -1.31
N PRO A 32 -17.24 -13.26 -2.62
CA PRO A 32 -16.32 -14.01 -3.48
C PRO A 32 -14.83 -13.85 -3.10
N ILE A 33 -14.47 -12.77 -2.38
CA ILE A 33 -13.09 -12.44 -2.03
C ILE A 33 -12.78 -12.84 -0.58
N SER A 34 -13.70 -12.59 0.35
CA SER A 34 -13.52 -12.85 1.79
C SER A 34 -13.83 -14.30 2.17
N PHE A 35 -14.72 -14.97 1.43
CA PHE A 35 -15.24 -16.30 1.72
C PHE A 35 -15.54 -16.49 3.23
N LYS A 36 -14.86 -17.45 3.89
CA LYS A 36 -15.10 -17.79 5.31
C LYS A 36 -14.13 -17.15 6.30
N ASN A 37 -12.95 -16.75 5.85
CA ASN A 37 -11.85 -16.34 6.75
C ASN A 37 -11.52 -14.85 6.65
N GLY A 38 -12.24 -14.08 5.82
CA GLY A 38 -11.87 -12.73 5.45
C GLY A 38 -10.74 -12.71 4.42
N SER A 39 -10.40 -11.52 3.93
CA SER A 39 -9.29 -11.31 3.00
C SER A 39 -8.15 -10.57 3.69
N GLY A 40 -6.90 -10.89 3.35
CA GLY A 40 -5.77 -10.08 3.77
C GLY A 40 -5.75 -8.75 3.02
N CYS A 41 -5.59 -7.63 3.72
CA CYS A 41 -5.49 -6.31 3.11
C CYS A 41 -4.16 -5.66 3.46
N ILE A 42 -3.47 -5.12 2.44
CA ILE A 42 -2.20 -4.41 2.59
C ILE A 42 -2.33 -3.04 1.91
N PHE A 43 -2.11 -1.98 2.69
CA PHE A 43 -2.08 -0.60 2.21
C PHE A 43 -0.63 -0.17 1.99
N PHE A 44 -0.23 -0.11 0.72
CA PHE A 44 1.04 0.50 0.31
C PHE A 44 0.95 2.03 0.37
N CYS A 45 2.08 2.67 0.64
CA CYS A 45 2.19 4.12 0.59
C CYS A 45 2.28 4.62 -0.85
N GLY A 46 1.74 5.82 -1.10
CA GLY A 46 1.88 6.53 -2.37
C GLY A 46 0.76 6.26 -3.37
N CYS A 47 0.32 7.31 -4.08
CA CYS A 47 -0.73 7.23 -5.09
C CYS A 47 -0.51 8.31 -6.16
N SER A 48 -0.56 7.92 -7.44
CA SER A 48 -0.37 8.85 -8.57
C SER A 48 -1.59 9.73 -8.83
N LEU A 49 -2.79 9.30 -8.45
CA LEU A 49 -4.05 10.01 -8.75
C LEU A 49 -4.24 11.27 -7.90
N LYS A 50 -3.77 11.26 -6.63
CA LYS A 50 -3.86 12.40 -5.71
C LYS A 50 -5.27 13.02 -5.64
N CYS A 51 -6.30 12.18 -5.55
CA CYS A 51 -7.69 12.60 -5.56
C CYS A 51 -7.99 13.62 -4.44
N VAL A 52 -8.73 14.68 -4.77
CA VAL A 52 -9.13 15.73 -3.80
C VAL A 52 -10.04 15.19 -2.69
N PHE A 53 -10.80 14.12 -2.98
CA PHE A 53 -11.72 13.44 -2.05
C PHE A 53 -11.13 12.14 -1.46
N CYS A 54 -9.80 11.99 -1.42
CA CYS A 54 -9.18 10.74 -1.00
C CYS A 54 -9.47 10.42 0.47
N GLN A 55 -10.26 9.37 0.72
CA GLN A 55 -10.53 8.86 2.07
C GLN A 55 -9.28 8.28 2.74
N ASN A 56 -8.31 7.83 1.94
CA ASN A 56 -7.05 7.24 2.40
C ASN A 56 -5.88 8.23 2.27
N TYR A 57 -6.12 9.53 2.45
CA TYR A 57 -5.15 10.60 2.17
C TYR A 57 -3.81 10.38 2.87
N GLU A 58 -3.81 10.08 4.18
CA GLU A 58 -2.58 9.90 4.95
C GLU A 58 -1.68 8.78 4.40
N LEU A 59 -2.28 7.68 3.95
CA LEU A 59 -1.59 6.53 3.38
C LEU A 59 -1.11 6.85 1.95
N SER A 60 -2.01 7.43 1.14
CA SER A 60 -1.80 7.74 -0.27
C SER A 60 -0.78 8.85 -0.52
N ARG A 61 -0.62 9.77 0.44
CA ARG A 61 0.38 10.85 0.38
C ARG A 61 1.70 10.49 1.06
N ASN A 62 1.86 9.23 1.48
CA ASN A 62 3.08 8.74 2.13
C ASN A 62 3.41 9.49 3.45
N ALA A 63 2.39 10.06 4.11
CA ALA A 63 2.55 10.73 5.41
C ALA A 63 2.73 9.73 6.56
N ARG A 64 2.35 8.45 6.34
CA ARG A 64 2.45 7.36 7.30
C ARG A 64 3.03 6.10 6.64
N GLY A 65 3.66 5.25 7.43
CA GLY A 65 4.12 3.91 7.01
C GLY A 65 5.60 3.64 7.24
N LYS A 66 6.01 2.39 7.03
CA LYS A 66 7.37 1.89 7.27
C LYS A 66 7.93 1.25 6.02
N GLU A 67 9.21 1.51 5.76
CA GLU A 67 9.95 0.76 4.75
C GLU A 67 10.12 -0.67 5.23
N ILE A 68 9.91 -1.62 4.31
CA ILE A 68 10.03 -3.04 4.63
C ILE A 68 10.82 -3.77 3.54
N SER A 69 11.47 -4.85 3.92
CA SER A 69 12.12 -5.74 2.96
C SER A 69 11.08 -6.66 2.28
N VAL A 70 11.43 -7.17 1.09
CA VAL A 70 10.62 -8.17 0.39
C VAL A 70 10.41 -9.43 1.24
N LYS A 71 11.44 -9.83 2.01
CA LYS A 71 11.31 -10.96 2.96
C LYS A 71 10.24 -10.67 4.02
N ARG A 72 10.27 -9.48 4.62
CA ARG A 72 9.25 -9.09 5.61
C ARG A 72 7.86 -9.01 5.00
N LEU A 73 7.75 -8.57 3.74
CA LEU A 73 6.48 -8.59 3.02
C LEU A 73 5.96 -10.02 2.86
N ALA A 74 6.80 -10.94 2.41
CA ALA A 74 6.42 -12.35 2.27
C ALA A 74 5.97 -12.96 3.60
N ASP A 75 6.58 -12.56 4.71
CA ASP A 75 6.15 -13.00 6.05
C ASP A 75 4.81 -12.39 6.50
N ILE A 76 4.38 -11.25 5.93
CA ILE A 76 3.05 -10.65 6.20
C ILE A 76 1.93 -11.42 5.47
N PHE A 77 2.24 -12.12 4.38
CA PHE A 77 1.28 -12.92 3.61
C PHE A 77 1.00 -14.31 4.21
N LYS A 78 1.77 -14.74 5.21
CA LYS A 78 1.61 -16.02 5.91
C LYS A 78 0.67 -15.86 7.09
#